data_AF-A0A9D1WU82-F1
#
_entry.id   AF-A0A9D1WU82-F1
#
_cell.length_a   1.000
_cell.length_b   1.000
_cell.length_c   1.000
_cell.angle_alpha   90.00
_cell.angle_beta   90.00
_cell.angle_gamma   90.00
#
_symmetry.space_group_name_H-M   'P 1'
#
loop_
_entity.id
_entity.type
_entity.pdbx_description
1 polymer ?
#
loop_
_entity_poly.entity_id
_entity_poly.type
_entity_poly.pdbx_seq_one_letter_code
_entity_poly.pdbx_strand_id
1 'polypeptide(L)'
;MAGIRNSDRIYIEELAGNQPRNLMVLCERLFLEFHADSTPQEMAGQIARKLQEEPMLIGEMLKEEAVDLLFALWQTEEDAILPEQHLEELQQLHYLGFVSADEKDLLVNQDAKDIFYFSMKSRRMRKMMGKYTEWEKIIFGMLFTYGILDVYECYKIFEDLQEDPVFYIDFEEFLMRRMIFWHSGLLLRNERTKKLFLASRETEDRSQIFYQWGQHADLDFCRYSKQEYMDLARGNGIAGWEGIADLFLFVLDKSDQDRYQAMIILKMIVLVIQNGESYWDAVLKMNQALNLHSEEDEKEVCSYIKKIFYSIPIFGLKGHTREELTRKDMFQVIDGGKH
;
A
#
# COMPACT_ATOMS: atom_id res chain seq x y z
N MET A 1 19.93 -6.83 -16.41
CA MET A 1 20.74 -5.70 -15.92
C MET A 1 20.66 -4.59 -16.95
N ALA A 2 20.20 -3.43 -16.53
CA ALA A 2 20.22 -2.21 -17.34
C ALA A 2 21.49 -1.42 -17.01
N GLY A 3 22.15 -0.86 -18.01
CA GLY A 3 23.30 0.02 -17.79
C GLY A 3 22.85 1.34 -17.17
N ILE A 4 23.65 1.93 -16.28
CA ILE A 4 23.36 3.26 -15.72
C ILE A 4 24.13 4.30 -16.53
N ARG A 5 23.44 5.32 -17.03
CA ARG A 5 24.03 6.43 -17.77
C ARG A 5 23.49 7.76 -17.31
N ASN A 6 24.24 8.82 -17.56
CA ASN A 6 23.73 10.17 -17.37
C ASN A 6 22.81 10.55 -18.54
N SER A 7 21.69 11.20 -18.22
CA SER A 7 20.86 11.82 -19.25
C SER A 7 21.53 13.07 -19.81
N ASP A 8 21.37 13.29 -21.12
CA ASP A 8 21.77 14.51 -21.82
C ASP A 8 20.73 15.64 -21.69
N ARG A 9 19.56 15.36 -21.11
CA ARG A 9 18.46 16.33 -20.95
C ARG A 9 18.56 17.08 -19.63
N ILE A 10 18.18 18.36 -19.64
CA ILE A 10 18.02 19.12 -18.39
C ILE A 10 16.77 18.65 -17.62
N TYR A 11 16.66 19.01 -16.34
CA TYR A 11 15.60 18.50 -15.47
C TYR A 11 14.19 18.72 -16.01
N ILE A 12 13.90 19.92 -16.52
CA ILE A 12 12.58 20.26 -17.09
C ILE A 12 12.27 19.41 -18.33
N GLU A 13 13.28 19.13 -19.16
CA GLU A 13 13.12 18.32 -20.37
C GLU A 13 12.86 16.85 -20.02
N GLU A 14 13.52 16.30 -19.00
CA GLU A 14 13.20 14.95 -18.53
C GLU A 14 11.81 14.87 -17.94
N LEU A 15 11.45 15.84 -17.09
CA LEU A 15 10.12 15.90 -16.52
C LEU A 15 9.05 16.00 -17.63
N ALA A 16 9.26 16.85 -18.65
CA ALA A 16 8.38 16.98 -19.81
C ALA A 16 8.31 15.72 -20.69
N GLY A 17 9.28 14.80 -20.55
CA GLY A 17 9.25 13.48 -21.19
C GLY A 17 8.18 12.53 -20.63
N ASN A 18 7.58 12.88 -19.48
CA ASN A 18 6.45 12.14 -18.93
C ASN A 18 5.21 12.25 -19.83
N GLN A 19 4.32 11.26 -19.70
CA GLN A 19 3.02 11.33 -20.35
C GLN A 19 2.23 12.55 -19.84
N PRO A 20 1.49 13.28 -20.70
CA PRO A 20 0.78 14.51 -20.29
C PRO A 20 -0.12 14.32 -19.07
N ARG A 21 -0.80 13.17 -18.97
CA ARG A 21 -1.65 12.82 -17.81
C ARG A 21 -0.88 12.79 -16.49
N ASN A 22 0.38 12.36 -16.49
CA ASN A 22 1.19 12.31 -15.27
C ASN A 22 1.55 13.72 -14.81
N LEU A 23 1.85 14.61 -15.76
CA LEU A 23 2.11 16.03 -15.49
C LEU A 23 0.86 16.73 -14.96
N MET A 24 -0.33 16.46 -15.52
CA MET A 24 -1.60 16.97 -15.00
C MET A 24 -1.82 16.54 -13.54
N VAL A 25 -1.61 15.25 -13.24
CA VAL A 25 -1.72 14.73 -11.87
C VAL A 25 -0.73 15.41 -10.92
N LEU A 26 0.51 15.63 -11.34
CA LEU A 26 1.51 16.36 -10.54
C LEU A 26 1.08 17.82 -10.29
N CYS A 27 0.58 18.50 -11.31
CA CYS A 27 0.03 19.84 -11.15
C CYS A 27 -1.10 19.85 -10.11
N GLU A 28 -2.05 18.92 -10.18
CA GLU A 28 -3.12 18.80 -9.19
C GLU A 28 -2.58 18.56 -7.77
N ARG A 29 -1.55 17.72 -7.60
CA ARG A 29 -0.98 17.39 -6.27
C ARG A 29 -0.17 18.53 -5.68
N LEU A 30 0.41 19.36 -6.55
CA LEU A 30 1.17 20.54 -6.17
C LEU A 30 0.32 21.82 -6.16
N PHE A 31 -0.99 21.70 -6.37
CA PHE A 31 -1.96 22.81 -6.45
C PHE A 31 -1.57 23.87 -7.49
N LEU A 32 -1.08 23.42 -8.65
CA LEU A 32 -0.70 24.24 -9.79
C LEU A 32 -1.84 24.30 -10.80
N GLU A 33 -2.07 25.47 -11.37
CA GLU A 33 -3.04 25.67 -12.44
C GLU A 33 -2.48 25.17 -13.79
N PHE A 34 -3.32 24.47 -14.54
CA PHE A 34 -3.05 24.11 -15.92
C PHE A 34 -4.35 24.12 -16.73
N HIS A 35 -4.22 24.21 -18.04
CA HIS A 35 -5.32 24.24 -18.98
C HIS A 35 -5.30 22.99 -19.87
N ALA A 36 -6.43 22.69 -20.52
CA ALA A 36 -6.56 21.50 -21.36
C ALA A 36 -5.58 21.49 -22.56
N ASP A 37 -5.10 22.66 -22.97
CA ASP A 37 -4.13 22.90 -24.04
C ASP A 37 -2.69 23.12 -23.52
N SER A 38 -2.46 23.04 -22.20
CA SER A 38 -1.11 23.17 -21.64
C SER A 38 -0.18 22.08 -22.18
N THR A 39 0.97 22.51 -22.67
CA THR A 39 2.00 21.61 -23.19
C THR A 39 2.73 20.89 -22.06
N PRO A 40 3.33 19.71 -22.31
CA PRO A 40 4.17 19.03 -21.33
C PRO A 40 5.30 19.92 -20.78
N GLN A 41 5.95 20.70 -21.64
CA GLN A 41 7.01 21.64 -21.25
C GLN A 41 6.51 22.74 -20.31
N GLU A 42 5.33 23.31 -20.55
CA GLU A 42 4.75 24.33 -19.66
C GLU A 42 4.42 23.74 -18.29
N MET A 43 3.77 22.58 -18.23
CA MET A 43 3.46 21.91 -16.96
C MET A 43 4.73 21.51 -16.21
N ALA A 44 5.69 20.90 -16.91
CA ALA A 44 6.98 20.53 -16.34
C ALA A 44 7.74 21.75 -15.79
N GLY A 45 7.72 22.88 -16.51
CA GLY A 45 8.33 24.12 -16.05
C GLY A 45 7.69 24.66 -14.76
N GLN A 46 6.36 24.59 -14.64
CA GLN A 46 5.65 25.00 -13.41
C GLN A 46 5.95 24.06 -12.23
N ILE A 47 5.90 22.75 -12.47
CA ILE A 47 6.23 21.72 -11.47
C ILE A 47 7.67 21.90 -10.98
N ALA A 48 8.62 22.00 -11.91
CA ALA A 48 10.03 22.15 -11.57
C ALA A 48 10.29 23.42 -10.76
N ARG A 49 9.68 24.55 -11.14
CA ARG A 49 9.77 25.80 -10.37
C ARG A 49 9.23 25.63 -8.95
N LYS A 50 8.04 25.03 -8.80
CA LYS A 50 7.43 24.79 -7.48
C LYS A 50 8.31 23.92 -6.59
N LEU A 51 8.87 22.84 -7.12
CA LEU A 51 9.77 21.96 -6.38
C LEU A 51 11.11 22.63 -6.05
N GLN A 52 11.60 23.56 -6.88
CA GLN A 52 12.81 24.34 -6.58
C GLN A 52 12.56 25.38 -5.47
N GLU A 53 11.42 26.05 -5.51
CA GLU A 53 11.01 27.04 -4.49
C GLU A 53 10.70 26.34 -3.15
N GLU A 54 10.08 25.16 -3.19
CA GLU A 54 9.64 24.38 -2.04
C GLU A 54 10.15 22.93 -2.09
N PRO A 55 11.46 22.69 -1.95
CA PRO A 55 12.04 21.36 -2.13
C PRO A 55 11.57 20.33 -1.11
N MET A 56 11.02 20.78 0.02
CA MET A 56 10.42 19.89 1.02
C MET A 56 9.29 19.04 0.45
N LEU A 57 8.56 19.54 -0.56
CA LEU A 57 7.49 18.79 -1.23
C LEU A 57 7.98 17.46 -1.80
N ILE A 58 9.25 17.37 -2.21
CA ILE A 58 9.85 16.12 -2.68
C ILE A 58 9.83 15.06 -1.58
N GLY A 59 10.13 15.43 -0.33
CA GLY A 59 10.12 14.50 0.80
C GLY A 59 8.70 14.10 1.25
N GLU A 60 7.70 14.89 0.89
CA GLU A 60 6.29 14.54 1.11
C GLU A 60 5.79 13.55 0.06
N MET A 61 6.30 13.69 -1.15
CA MET A 61 5.93 12.88 -2.30
C MET A 61 6.66 11.54 -2.35
N LEU A 62 7.99 11.53 -2.17
CA LEU A 62 8.81 10.34 -2.35
C LEU A 62 8.98 9.51 -1.07
N LYS A 63 9.01 8.18 -1.25
CA LYS A 63 9.46 7.22 -0.23
C LYS A 63 10.94 7.40 0.09
N GLU A 64 11.29 7.08 1.34
CA GLU A 64 12.68 7.14 1.81
C GLU A 64 13.55 6.20 0.96
N GLU A 65 13.04 5.01 0.67
CA GLU A 65 13.67 3.99 -0.15
C GLU A 65 13.94 4.48 -1.59
N ALA A 66 13.04 5.30 -2.16
CA ALA A 66 13.23 5.88 -3.49
C ALA A 66 14.31 6.98 -3.49
N VAL A 67 14.40 7.77 -2.43
CA VAL A 67 15.42 8.80 -2.29
C VAL A 67 16.80 8.20 -2.03
N ASP A 68 16.88 7.13 -1.23
CA ASP A 68 18.11 6.38 -1.01
C ASP A 68 18.63 5.78 -2.33
N LEU A 69 17.74 5.18 -3.14
CA LEU A 69 18.08 4.73 -4.48
C LEU A 69 18.59 5.88 -5.37
N LEU A 70 17.90 7.02 -5.37
CA LEU A 70 18.32 8.18 -6.15
C LEU A 70 19.72 8.66 -5.77
N PHE A 71 20.06 8.67 -4.48
CA PHE A 71 21.40 9.03 -4.02
C PHE A 71 22.47 8.05 -4.46
N ALA A 72 22.19 6.74 -4.48
CA ALA A 72 23.09 5.73 -5.02
C ALA A 72 23.32 5.96 -6.53
N LEU A 73 22.23 6.21 -7.29
CA LEU A 73 22.29 6.48 -8.73
C LEU A 73 23.11 7.76 -9.05
N TRP A 74 22.90 8.84 -8.29
CA TRP A 74 23.66 10.08 -8.45
C TRP A 74 25.14 9.96 -8.08
N GLN A 75 25.51 9.00 -7.23
CA GLN A 75 26.90 8.76 -6.83
C GLN A 75 27.61 7.76 -7.76
N THR A 76 26.86 7.10 -8.66
CA THR A 76 27.37 6.11 -9.61
C THR A 76 28.20 5.04 -8.92
N GLU A 77 27.67 4.49 -7.81
CA GLU A 77 28.34 3.41 -7.07
C GLU A 77 28.36 2.10 -7.87
N GLU A 78 27.46 1.94 -8.83
CA GLU A 78 27.32 0.77 -9.69
C GLU A 78 27.16 1.17 -11.16
N ASP A 79 27.71 0.36 -12.09
CA ASP A 79 27.61 0.58 -13.54
C ASP A 79 26.29 0.05 -14.13
N ALA A 80 25.57 -0.78 -13.39
CA ALA A 80 24.34 -1.42 -13.82
C ALA A 80 23.42 -1.74 -12.64
N ILE A 81 22.12 -1.78 -12.90
CA ILE A 81 21.08 -2.13 -11.91
C ILE A 81 20.17 -3.23 -12.46
N LEU A 82 19.47 -3.93 -11.57
CA LEU A 82 18.32 -4.77 -11.91
C LEU A 82 17.03 -3.98 -11.66
N PRO A 83 16.44 -3.33 -12.68
CA PRO A 83 15.26 -2.48 -12.48
C PRO A 83 14.09 -3.22 -11.84
N GLU A 84 13.99 -4.54 -12.06
CA GLU A 84 12.94 -5.40 -11.53
C GLU A 84 12.93 -5.44 -9.99
N GLN A 85 14.08 -5.18 -9.35
CA GLN A 85 14.21 -5.14 -7.89
C GLN A 85 13.81 -3.78 -7.28
N HIS A 86 13.62 -2.76 -8.12
CA HIS A 86 13.41 -1.36 -7.71
C HIS A 86 12.25 -0.69 -8.47
N LEU A 87 11.27 -1.48 -8.93
CA LEU A 87 10.21 -0.96 -9.81
C LEU A 87 9.41 0.17 -9.17
N GLU A 88 9.07 0.07 -7.87
CA GLU A 88 8.29 1.10 -7.17
C GLU A 88 9.09 2.40 -6.99
N GLU A 89 10.37 2.27 -6.62
CA GLU A 89 11.26 3.41 -6.44
C GLU A 89 11.53 4.10 -7.78
N LEU A 90 11.89 3.33 -8.81
CA LEU A 90 12.16 3.86 -10.15
C LEU A 90 10.92 4.52 -10.75
N GLN A 91 9.72 3.97 -10.51
CA GLN A 91 8.47 4.59 -10.97
C GLN A 91 8.25 5.96 -10.32
N GLN A 92 8.48 6.09 -9.01
CA GLN A 92 8.38 7.36 -8.29
C GLN A 92 9.39 8.40 -8.81
N LEU A 93 10.65 7.98 -8.97
CA LEU A 93 11.72 8.82 -9.47
C LEU A 93 11.48 9.27 -10.92
N HIS A 94 10.95 8.37 -11.76
CA HIS A 94 10.59 8.67 -13.13
C HIS A 94 9.47 9.72 -13.22
N TYR A 95 8.45 9.57 -12.38
CA TYR A 95 7.33 10.50 -12.32
C TYR A 95 7.78 11.94 -12.06
N LEU A 96 8.79 12.12 -11.21
CA LEU A 96 9.36 13.43 -10.87
C LEU A 96 10.53 13.86 -11.75
N GLY A 97 10.84 13.13 -12.83
CA GLY A 97 11.86 13.50 -13.81
C GLY A 97 13.31 13.28 -13.35
N PHE A 98 13.53 12.51 -12.28
CA PHE A 98 14.88 12.20 -11.79
C PHE A 98 15.58 11.12 -12.61
N VAL A 99 14.80 10.20 -13.17
CA VAL A 99 15.29 9.12 -14.03
C VAL A 99 14.37 8.91 -15.23
N SER A 100 14.92 8.37 -16.31
CA SER A 100 14.15 7.84 -17.43
C SER A 100 14.76 6.52 -17.88
N ALA A 101 14.00 5.71 -18.61
CA ALA A 101 14.49 4.45 -19.15
C ALA A 101 14.51 4.53 -20.68
N ASP A 102 15.63 4.10 -21.27
CA ASP A 102 15.73 3.73 -22.68
C ASP A 102 15.84 2.19 -22.78
N GLU A 103 15.73 1.61 -23.97
CA GLU A 103 15.59 0.17 -24.20
C GLU A 103 16.56 -0.72 -23.40
N LYS A 104 17.77 -0.23 -23.10
CA LYS A 104 18.83 -0.98 -22.39
C LYS A 104 19.44 -0.25 -21.19
N ASP A 105 19.14 1.03 -21.01
CA ASP A 105 19.85 1.89 -20.08
C ASP A 105 18.86 2.67 -19.20
N LEU A 106 19.19 2.79 -17.92
CA LEU A 106 18.58 3.74 -17.00
C LEU A 106 19.35 5.06 -17.12
N LEU A 107 18.66 6.11 -17.54
CA LEU A 107 19.19 7.46 -17.67
C LEU A 107 18.92 8.25 -16.38
N VAL A 108 19.99 8.77 -15.77
CA VAL A 108 19.95 9.51 -14.51
C VAL A 108 20.13 11.00 -14.79
N ASN A 109 19.20 11.83 -14.32
CA ASN A 109 19.26 13.27 -14.53
C ASN A 109 20.25 13.92 -13.55
N GLN A 110 21.42 14.34 -14.05
CA GLN A 110 22.45 15.00 -13.24
C GLN A 110 22.13 16.49 -12.99
N ASP A 111 21.37 17.15 -13.86
CA ASP A 111 20.92 18.53 -13.63
C ASP A 111 20.02 18.61 -12.38
N ALA A 112 19.14 17.62 -12.19
CA ALA A 112 18.33 17.48 -10.98
C ALA A 112 19.17 17.27 -9.72
N LYS A 113 20.33 16.61 -9.82
CA LYS A 113 21.27 16.47 -8.70
C LYS A 113 21.76 17.85 -8.27
N ASP A 114 22.23 18.65 -9.21
CA ASP A 114 22.77 19.98 -8.93
C ASP A 114 21.72 20.90 -8.29
N ILE A 115 20.45 20.72 -8.69
CA ILE A 115 19.31 21.48 -8.15
C ILE A 115 18.91 21.00 -6.74
N PHE A 116 18.76 19.68 -6.51
CA PHE A 116 18.04 19.15 -5.34
C PHE A 116 18.91 18.44 -4.30
N TYR A 117 20.13 18.03 -4.64
CA TYR A 117 20.95 17.14 -3.79
C TYR A 117 21.10 17.65 -2.35
N PHE A 118 21.46 18.92 -2.17
CA PHE A 118 21.66 19.48 -0.83
C PHE A 118 20.36 19.61 -0.03
N SER A 119 19.26 19.99 -0.69
CA SER A 119 17.95 20.10 -0.06
C SER A 119 17.45 18.74 0.42
N MET A 120 17.59 17.71 -0.42
CA MET A 120 17.17 16.34 -0.12
C MET A 120 18.04 15.68 0.94
N LYS A 121 19.34 16.02 1.00
CA LYS A 121 20.28 15.50 2.01
C LYS A 121 20.08 16.12 3.39
N SER A 122 19.29 17.20 3.50
CA SER A 122 19.08 17.91 4.75
C SER A 122 18.44 17.01 5.82
N ARG A 123 18.84 17.19 7.08
CA ARG A 123 18.26 16.45 8.23
C ARG A 123 16.75 16.66 8.34
N ARG A 124 16.26 17.85 7.96
CA ARG A 124 14.84 18.19 7.94
C ARG A 124 14.09 17.32 6.94
N MET A 125 14.62 17.18 5.72
CA MET A 125 14.04 16.31 4.69
C MET A 125 13.97 14.86 5.16
N ARG A 126 15.08 14.32 5.67
CA ARG A 126 15.13 12.92 6.14
C ARG A 126 14.12 12.64 7.25
N LYS A 127 13.96 13.56 8.22
CA LYS A 127 12.95 13.42 9.28
C LYS A 127 11.52 13.42 8.71
N MET A 128 11.26 14.26 7.72
CA MET A 128 9.94 14.35 7.07
C MET A 128 9.61 13.09 6.26
N MET A 129 10.56 12.59 5.46
CA MET A 129 10.38 11.35 4.70
C MET A 129 10.12 10.16 5.62
N GLY A 130 10.92 10.00 6.68
CA GLY A 130 10.70 8.93 7.66
C GLY A 130 9.32 8.99 8.32
N LYS A 131 8.85 10.20 8.68
CA LYS A 131 7.49 10.41 9.19
C LYS A 131 6.42 9.93 8.19
N TYR A 132 6.51 10.36 6.94
CA TYR A 132 5.49 10.04 5.93
C TYR A 132 5.55 8.61 5.40
N THR A 133 6.73 8.01 5.36
CA THR A 133 6.89 6.57 5.12
C THR A 133 6.24 5.75 6.25
N GLU A 134 6.36 6.18 7.50
CA GLU A 134 5.66 5.54 8.63
C GLU A 134 4.13 5.69 8.49
N TRP A 135 3.65 6.90 8.17
CA TRP A 135 2.22 7.15 7.96
C TRP A 135 1.64 6.25 6.86
N GLU A 136 2.35 6.14 5.73
CA GLU A 136 1.99 5.24 4.64
C GLU A 136 1.90 3.78 5.09
N LYS A 137 2.90 3.29 5.85
CA LYS A 137 2.92 1.92 6.38
C LYS A 137 1.74 1.64 7.30
N ILE A 138 1.36 2.59 8.16
CA ILE A 138 0.16 2.46 9.01
C ILE A 138 -1.10 2.35 8.16
N ILE A 139 -1.28 3.25 7.18
CA ILE A 139 -2.49 3.28 6.34
C ILE A 139 -2.58 2.04 5.45
N PHE A 140 -1.47 1.53 4.92
CA PHE A 140 -1.47 0.25 4.21
C PHE A 140 -1.84 -0.92 5.11
N GLY A 141 -1.33 -0.96 6.34
CA GLY A 141 -1.78 -1.93 7.34
C GLY A 141 -3.31 -1.88 7.52
N MET A 142 -3.86 -0.68 7.67
CA MET A 142 -5.31 -0.48 7.76
C MET A 142 -6.05 -0.96 6.50
N LEU A 143 -5.54 -0.67 5.30
CA LEU A 143 -6.12 -1.17 4.05
C LEU A 143 -6.08 -2.69 3.95
N PHE A 144 -5.01 -3.34 4.43
CA PHE A 144 -4.93 -4.79 4.51
C PHE A 144 -5.83 -5.39 5.60
N THR A 145 -6.28 -4.60 6.57
CA THR A 145 -7.24 -5.05 7.60
C THR A 145 -8.69 -4.85 7.18
N TYR A 146 -9.01 -3.71 6.57
CA TYR A 146 -10.40 -3.29 6.34
C TYR A 146 -10.84 -3.41 4.88
N GLY A 147 -9.91 -3.47 3.94
CA GLY A 147 -10.17 -3.50 2.50
C GLY A 147 -10.63 -2.16 1.94
N ILE A 148 -11.58 -1.50 2.60
CA ILE A 148 -12.07 -0.17 2.28
C ILE A 148 -12.31 0.61 3.58
N LEU A 149 -12.11 1.91 3.58
CA LEU A 149 -12.30 2.78 4.74
C LEU A 149 -12.66 4.20 4.32
N ASP A 150 -13.64 4.82 4.96
CA ASP A 150 -13.92 6.26 4.80
C ASP A 150 -12.69 7.04 5.26
N VAL A 151 -12.28 8.08 4.51
CA VAL A 151 -11.05 8.86 4.83
C VAL A 151 -11.11 9.47 6.23
N TYR A 152 -12.29 9.90 6.68
CA TYR A 152 -12.46 10.47 8.02
C TYR A 152 -12.37 9.40 9.11
N GLU A 153 -12.94 8.21 8.87
CA GLU A 153 -12.75 7.07 9.79
C GLU A 153 -11.28 6.64 9.81
N CYS A 154 -10.61 6.59 8.66
CA CYS A 154 -9.18 6.33 8.57
C CYS A 154 -8.38 7.31 9.44
N TYR A 155 -8.65 8.60 9.29
CA TYR A 155 -8.01 9.63 10.11
C TYR A 155 -8.22 9.40 11.61
N LYS A 156 -9.44 9.08 12.06
CA LYS A 156 -9.70 8.82 13.49
C LYS A 156 -8.85 7.68 14.02
N ILE A 157 -8.86 6.53 13.32
CA ILE A 157 -8.03 5.40 13.74
C ILE A 157 -6.56 5.78 13.72
N PHE A 158 -6.13 6.51 12.69
CA PHE A 158 -4.75 6.93 12.53
C PHE A 158 -4.29 7.88 13.64
N GLU A 159 -5.10 8.89 13.99
CA GLU A 159 -4.84 9.88 15.04
C GLU A 159 -4.70 9.21 16.40
N ASP A 160 -5.56 8.25 16.73
CA ASP A 160 -5.51 7.46 17.97
C ASP A 160 -4.17 6.71 18.15
N LEU A 161 -3.44 6.45 17.06
CA LEU A 161 -2.15 5.74 17.07
C LEU A 161 -0.94 6.67 17.22
N GLN A 162 -1.12 7.98 17.06
CA GLN A 162 -0.01 8.92 17.07
C GLN A 162 0.32 9.36 18.50
N GLU A 163 1.61 9.49 18.79
CA GLU A 163 2.08 10.09 20.04
C GLU A 163 1.91 11.62 20.02
N ASP A 164 2.17 12.23 18.87
CA ASP A 164 2.01 13.67 18.62
C ASP A 164 0.68 13.95 17.92
N PRO A 165 -0.02 15.05 18.25
CA PRO A 165 -1.25 15.44 17.56
C PRO A 165 -1.05 15.59 16.05
N VAL A 166 -1.97 15.01 15.28
CA VAL A 166 -2.03 15.13 13.82
C VAL A 166 -3.35 15.76 13.45
N PHE A 167 -3.32 16.89 12.74
CA PHE A 167 -4.55 17.53 12.27
C PHE A 167 -5.05 16.85 10.99
N TYR A 168 -6.37 16.76 10.84
CA TYR A 168 -7.02 16.21 9.65
C TYR A 168 -6.50 16.84 8.34
N ILE A 169 -6.25 18.15 8.33
CA ILE A 169 -5.75 18.84 7.13
C ILE A 169 -4.36 18.35 6.72
N ASP A 170 -3.46 18.11 7.68
CA ASP A 170 -2.11 17.60 7.40
C ASP A 170 -2.18 16.16 6.89
N PHE A 171 -3.09 15.36 7.45
CA PHE A 171 -3.34 13.99 7.01
C PHE A 171 -3.91 13.94 5.59
N GLU A 172 -4.89 14.79 5.29
CA GLU A 172 -5.50 14.88 3.96
C GLU A 172 -4.50 15.37 2.91
N GLU A 173 -3.71 16.41 3.21
CA GLU A 173 -2.63 16.88 2.33
C GLU A 173 -1.60 15.79 2.06
N PHE A 174 -1.19 15.06 3.11
CA PHE A 174 -0.29 13.91 2.96
C PHE A 174 -0.88 12.87 1.99
N LEU A 175 -2.13 12.43 2.21
CA LEU A 175 -2.80 11.48 1.33
C LEU A 175 -2.81 11.98 -0.11
N MET A 176 -3.18 13.24 -0.32
CA MET A 176 -3.27 13.80 -1.66
C MET A 176 -1.91 13.87 -2.37
N ARG A 177 -0.83 14.17 -1.66
CA ARG A 177 0.53 14.25 -2.25
C ARG A 177 1.16 12.88 -2.46
N ARG A 178 0.95 11.92 -1.56
CA ARG A 178 1.63 10.62 -1.53
C ARG A 178 0.98 9.55 -2.41
N MET A 179 -0.34 9.54 -2.44
CA MET A 179 -1.12 8.39 -2.91
C MET A 179 -1.02 8.16 -4.43
N ILE A 180 -0.49 9.13 -5.18
CA ILE A 180 -0.18 8.97 -6.62
C ILE A 180 0.84 7.84 -6.89
N PHE A 181 1.64 7.48 -5.89
CA PHE A 181 2.65 6.43 -5.97
C PHE A 181 2.23 5.10 -5.34
N TRP A 182 0.99 5.00 -4.85
CA TRP A 182 0.54 3.80 -4.16
C TRP A 182 0.17 2.69 -5.14
N HIS A 183 0.90 1.58 -5.08
CA HIS A 183 0.59 0.39 -5.86
C HIS A 183 -0.67 -0.30 -5.32
N SER A 184 -0.82 -0.45 -3.99
CA SER A 184 -1.87 -1.28 -3.39
C SER A 184 -3.12 -0.50 -2.97
N GLY A 185 -3.08 0.83 -2.97
CA GLY A 185 -4.17 1.71 -2.51
C GLY A 185 -4.78 2.57 -3.61
N LEU A 186 -6.04 2.96 -3.42
CA LEU A 186 -6.84 3.82 -4.29
C LEU A 186 -7.70 4.78 -3.46
N LEU A 187 -8.01 5.96 -4.00
CA LEU A 187 -9.04 6.86 -3.46
C LEU A 187 -10.28 6.77 -4.34
N LEU A 188 -11.41 6.51 -3.70
CA LEU A 188 -12.72 6.45 -4.32
C LEU A 188 -13.54 7.63 -3.85
N ARG A 189 -14.34 8.22 -4.74
CA ARG A 189 -15.32 9.24 -4.40
C ARG A 189 -16.72 8.68 -4.60
N ASN A 190 -17.55 8.80 -3.56
CA ASN A 190 -18.96 8.55 -3.72
C ASN A 190 -19.60 9.71 -4.49
N GLU A 191 -20.12 9.45 -5.68
CA GLU A 191 -20.67 10.52 -6.53
C GLU A 191 -21.88 11.26 -5.95
N ARG A 192 -22.63 10.63 -5.03
CA ARG A 192 -23.81 11.23 -4.42
C ARG A 192 -23.46 12.03 -3.18
N THR A 193 -22.73 11.42 -2.25
CA THR A 193 -22.41 12.05 -0.95
C THR A 193 -21.12 12.86 -0.99
N LYS A 194 -20.34 12.73 -2.07
CA LYS A 194 -19.00 13.31 -2.26
C LYS A 194 -17.96 12.85 -1.22
N LYS A 195 -18.31 11.89 -0.36
CA LYS A 195 -17.38 11.25 0.59
C LYS A 195 -16.25 10.54 -0.13
N LEU A 196 -15.08 10.55 0.50
CA LEU A 196 -13.87 9.90 0.02
C LEU A 196 -13.62 8.62 0.81
N PHE A 197 -13.18 7.58 0.11
CA PHE A 197 -12.83 6.29 0.69
C PHE A 197 -11.45 5.87 0.20
N LEU A 198 -10.60 5.42 1.12
CA LEU A 198 -9.41 4.66 0.78
C LEU A 198 -9.82 3.22 0.55
N ALA A 199 -9.33 2.61 -0.52
CA ALA A 199 -9.60 1.21 -0.84
C ALA A 199 -8.32 0.50 -1.24
N SER A 200 -8.19 -0.72 -0.76
CA SER A 200 -7.21 -1.68 -1.24
C SER A 200 -7.58 -2.12 -2.66
N ARG A 201 -6.55 -2.37 -3.48
CA ARG A 201 -6.72 -3.05 -4.77
C ARG A 201 -7.05 -4.52 -4.62
N GLU A 202 -6.76 -5.10 -3.45
CA GLU A 202 -7.03 -6.50 -3.11
C GLU A 202 -8.51 -6.77 -2.78
N THR A 203 -9.32 -5.72 -2.71
CA THR A 203 -10.76 -5.83 -2.51
C THR A 203 -11.45 -6.18 -3.83
N GLU A 204 -11.98 -7.40 -3.90
CA GLU A 204 -12.63 -7.94 -5.11
C GLU A 204 -13.99 -7.27 -5.36
N ASP A 205 -14.90 -7.33 -4.37
CA ASP A 205 -16.23 -6.72 -4.45
C ASP A 205 -16.46 -5.68 -3.33
N ARG A 206 -16.24 -4.42 -3.69
CA ARG A 206 -16.46 -3.27 -2.79
C ARG A 206 -17.94 -3.08 -2.44
N SER A 207 -18.85 -3.41 -3.34
CA SER A 207 -20.29 -3.24 -3.11
C SER A 207 -20.79 -4.24 -2.07
N GLN A 208 -20.30 -5.48 -2.15
CA GLN A 208 -20.60 -6.52 -1.19
C GLN A 208 -20.11 -6.17 0.22
N ILE A 209 -18.91 -5.57 0.35
CA ILE A 209 -18.41 -5.11 1.65
C ILE A 209 -19.31 -4.02 2.24
N PHE A 210 -19.73 -3.03 1.45
CA PHE A 210 -20.66 -2.01 1.93
C PHE A 210 -22.01 -2.61 2.35
N TYR A 211 -22.50 -3.62 1.63
CA TYR A 211 -23.71 -4.35 2.03
C TYR A 211 -23.53 -5.03 3.38
N GLN A 212 -22.42 -5.74 3.59
CA GLN A 212 -22.09 -6.41 4.86
C GLN A 212 -21.94 -5.40 6.01
N TRP A 213 -21.30 -4.25 5.78
CA TRP A 213 -21.24 -3.18 6.79
C TRP A 213 -22.63 -2.66 7.17
N GLY A 214 -23.57 -2.63 6.23
CA GLY A 214 -24.97 -2.30 6.49
C GLY A 214 -25.69 -3.33 7.36
N GLN A 215 -25.37 -4.62 7.19
CA GLN A 215 -25.87 -5.70 8.06
C GLN A 215 -25.27 -5.63 9.48
N HIS A 216 -24.06 -5.06 9.60
CA HIS A 216 -23.33 -4.88 10.85
C HIS A 216 -23.15 -3.39 11.19
N ALA A 217 -24.23 -2.62 11.09
CA ALA A 217 -24.19 -1.17 11.27
C ALA A 217 -23.73 -0.75 12.67
N ASP A 218 -24.04 -1.57 13.68
CA ASP A 218 -23.71 -1.44 15.10
C ASP A 218 -22.28 -1.91 15.45
N LEU A 219 -21.59 -2.58 14.54
CA LEU A 219 -20.22 -3.03 14.75
C LEU A 219 -19.25 -1.88 14.48
N ASP A 220 -18.41 -1.52 15.47
CA ASP A 220 -17.31 -0.59 15.25
C ASP A 220 -16.16 -1.25 14.51
N PHE A 221 -15.28 -0.46 13.87
CA PHE A 221 -14.03 -0.99 13.30
C PHE A 221 -13.14 -1.58 14.40
N CYS A 222 -12.67 -2.81 14.19
CA CYS A 222 -11.71 -3.45 15.09
C CYS A 222 -10.43 -2.61 15.14
N ARG A 223 -9.86 -2.40 16.34
CA ARG A 223 -8.69 -1.56 16.54
C ARG A 223 -7.45 -2.43 16.75
N TYR A 224 -6.40 -2.10 16.00
CA TYR A 224 -5.10 -2.74 16.12
C TYR A 224 -4.06 -1.71 16.58
N SER A 225 -2.97 -2.20 17.16
CA SER A 225 -1.83 -1.36 17.52
C SER A 225 -1.08 -0.85 16.28
N LYS A 226 -0.32 0.24 16.47
CA LYS A 226 0.56 0.79 15.43
C LYS A 226 1.51 -0.28 14.88
N GLN A 227 2.06 -1.12 15.76
CA GLN A 227 3.00 -2.17 15.37
C GLN A 227 2.34 -3.24 14.49
N GLU A 228 1.11 -3.66 14.81
CA GLU A 228 0.36 -4.63 14.01
C GLU A 228 0.07 -4.13 12.60
N TYR A 229 -0.35 -2.86 12.43
CA TYR A 229 -0.53 -2.29 11.10
C TYR A 229 0.80 -2.20 10.32
N MET A 230 1.88 -1.80 10.99
CA MET A 230 3.19 -1.72 10.35
C MET A 230 3.70 -3.10 9.93
N ASP A 231 3.47 -4.14 10.73
CA ASP A 231 3.88 -5.51 10.39
C ASP A 231 3.04 -6.09 9.26
N LEU A 232 1.74 -5.77 9.20
CA LEU A 232 0.91 -6.08 8.04
C LEU A 232 1.44 -5.42 6.77
N ALA A 233 1.79 -4.15 6.81
CA ALA A 233 2.35 -3.46 5.64
C ALA A 233 3.68 -4.08 5.19
N ARG A 234 4.58 -4.39 6.13
CA ARG A 234 5.85 -5.07 5.84
C ARG A 234 5.66 -6.47 5.25
N GLY A 235 4.68 -7.21 5.75
CA GLY A 235 4.31 -8.54 5.26
C GLY A 235 3.42 -8.53 4.02
N ASN A 236 3.22 -7.37 3.38
CA ASN A 236 2.32 -7.19 2.25
C ASN A 236 0.91 -7.79 2.51
N GLY A 237 0.34 -7.48 3.66
CA GLY A 237 -0.96 -7.94 4.13
C GLY A 237 -1.01 -9.37 4.68
N ILE A 238 0.14 -10.02 4.86
CA ILE A 238 0.25 -11.26 5.65
C ILE A 238 0.92 -10.92 6.99
N ALA A 239 0.28 -11.26 8.10
CA ALA A 239 0.83 -11.09 9.44
C ALA A 239 1.01 -12.43 10.16
N GLY A 240 1.50 -12.37 11.40
CA GLY A 240 1.66 -13.51 12.29
C GLY A 240 0.34 -14.03 12.88
N TRP A 241 -0.74 -14.09 12.11
CA TRP A 241 -2.00 -14.70 12.57
C TRP A 241 -1.81 -16.19 12.86
N GLU A 242 -2.60 -16.71 13.80
CA GLU A 242 -2.50 -18.11 14.19
C GLU A 242 -2.73 -19.04 12.99
N GLY A 243 -1.79 -19.98 12.79
CA GLY A 243 -1.81 -20.96 11.71
C GLY A 243 -1.10 -20.55 10.42
N ILE A 244 -0.71 -19.28 10.24
CA ILE A 244 -0.03 -18.81 9.02
C ILE A 244 1.33 -19.47 8.83
N ALA A 245 2.15 -19.58 9.89
CA ALA A 245 3.48 -20.18 9.81
C ALA A 245 3.41 -21.67 9.46
N ASP A 246 2.51 -22.41 10.12
CA ASP A 246 2.23 -23.82 9.84
C ASP A 246 1.81 -24.02 8.38
N LEU A 247 0.87 -23.20 7.90
CA LEU A 247 0.39 -23.28 6.53
C LEU A 247 1.49 -22.93 5.52
N PHE A 248 2.33 -21.93 5.81
CA PHE A 248 3.43 -21.56 4.95
C PHE A 248 4.41 -22.74 4.76
N LEU A 249 4.77 -23.44 5.85
CA LEU A 249 5.66 -24.60 5.77
C LEU A 249 5.05 -25.74 4.95
N PHE A 250 3.75 -26.00 5.11
CA PHE A 250 3.03 -26.97 4.29
C PHE A 250 3.04 -26.59 2.80
N VAL A 251 2.68 -25.35 2.47
CA VAL A 251 2.66 -24.86 1.07
C VAL A 251 4.07 -24.92 0.48
N LEU A 252 5.09 -24.54 1.22
CA LEU A 252 6.49 -24.58 0.79
C LEU A 252 6.96 -26.00 0.47
N ASP A 253 6.57 -26.97 1.28
CA ASP A 253 6.82 -28.39 1.01
C ASP A 253 6.15 -28.86 -0.28
N LYS A 254 4.88 -28.47 -0.48
CA LYS A 254 4.11 -28.84 -1.67
C LYS A 254 4.49 -28.06 -2.93
N SER A 255 5.25 -26.97 -2.82
CA SER A 255 5.72 -26.15 -3.93
C SER A 255 7.22 -26.31 -4.21
N ASP A 256 7.78 -27.51 -3.99
CA ASP A 256 9.20 -27.83 -4.25
C ASP A 256 10.19 -26.86 -3.59
N GLN A 257 9.87 -26.36 -2.39
CA GLN A 257 10.65 -25.36 -1.66
C GLN A 257 10.81 -24.01 -2.38
N ASP A 258 9.98 -23.72 -3.40
CA ASP A 258 9.89 -22.39 -4.01
C ASP A 258 9.17 -21.42 -3.07
N ARG A 259 9.98 -20.60 -2.39
CA ARG A 259 9.49 -19.59 -1.45
C ARG A 259 8.62 -18.51 -2.09
N TYR A 260 8.91 -18.13 -3.34
CA TYR A 260 8.14 -17.09 -4.02
C TYR A 260 6.75 -17.61 -4.37
N GLN A 261 6.68 -18.81 -4.94
CA GLN A 261 5.40 -19.48 -5.23
C GLN A 261 4.59 -19.72 -3.95
N ALA A 262 5.24 -20.18 -2.88
CA ALA A 262 4.57 -20.38 -1.60
C ALA A 262 3.95 -19.10 -1.04
N MET A 263 4.65 -17.97 -1.14
CA MET A 263 4.13 -16.66 -0.72
C MET A 263 2.94 -16.19 -1.56
N ILE A 264 2.95 -16.44 -2.88
CA ILE A 264 1.81 -16.13 -3.76
C ILE A 264 0.57 -16.93 -3.34
N ILE A 265 0.73 -18.24 -3.14
CA ILE A 265 -0.38 -19.14 -2.76
C ILE A 265 -0.92 -18.74 -1.38
N LEU A 266 -0.03 -18.47 -0.42
CA LEU A 266 -0.42 -18.02 0.91
C LEU A 266 -1.19 -16.69 0.86
N LYS A 267 -0.68 -15.70 0.11
CA LYS A 267 -1.35 -14.40 -0.08
C LYS A 267 -2.73 -14.58 -0.70
N MET A 268 -2.84 -15.39 -1.75
CA MET A 268 -4.11 -15.70 -2.41
C MET A 268 -5.14 -16.22 -1.41
N ILE A 269 -4.78 -17.20 -0.57
CA ILE A 269 -5.72 -17.78 0.40
C ILE A 269 -6.09 -16.81 1.51
N VAL A 270 -5.14 -15.99 1.99
CA VAL A 270 -5.46 -14.89 2.91
C VAL A 270 -6.51 -13.98 2.29
N LEU A 271 -6.33 -13.54 1.04
CA LEU A 271 -7.27 -12.65 0.36
C LEU A 271 -8.66 -13.25 0.18
N VAL A 272 -8.75 -14.54 -0.14
CA VAL A 272 -10.03 -15.26 -0.21
C VAL A 272 -10.78 -15.15 1.11
N ILE A 273 -10.08 -15.39 2.21
CA ILE A 273 -10.67 -15.34 3.56
C ILE A 273 -11.06 -13.91 3.93
N GLN A 274 -10.19 -12.92 3.66
CA GLN A 274 -10.41 -11.51 3.96
C GLN A 274 -11.59 -10.90 3.18
N ASN A 275 -11.78 -11.31 1.92
CA ASN A 275 -12.94 -10.92 1.11
C ASN A 275 -14.25 -11.61 1.56
N GLY A 276 -14.18 -12.49 2.56
CA GLY A 276 -15.36 -13.06 3.21
C GLY A 276 -15.92 -14.31 2.56
N GLU A 277 -15.16 -14.95 1.67
CA GLU A 277 -15.54 -16.20 1.02
C GLU A 277 -15.74 -17.34 2.03
N SER A 278 -16.41 -18.41 1.59
CA SER A 278 -16.70 -19.54 2.46
C SER A 278 -15.44 -20.36 2.77
N TYR A 279 -15.51 -21.13 3.86
CA TYR A 279 -14.45 -22.08 4.23
C TYR A 279 -14.14 -23.06 3.09
N TRP A 280 -15.18 -23.56 2.40
CA TRP A 280 -15.01 -24.51 1.31
C TRP A 280 -14.39 -23.88 0.06
N ASP A 281 -14.68 -22.61 -0.21
CA ASP A 281 -14.04 -21.90 -1.33
C ASP A 281 -12.54 -21.70 -1.08
N ALA A 282 -12.16 -21.40 0.17
CA ALA A 282 -10.75 -21.34 0.56
C ALA A 282 -10.04 -22.69 0.41
N VAL A 283 -10.66 -23.79 0.88
CA VAL A 283 -10.12 -25.15 0.68
C VAL A 283 -9.98 -25.50 -0.80
N LEU A 284 -11.03 -25.22 -1.60
CA LEU A 284 -11.03 -25.52 -3.04
C LEU A 284 -9.93 -24.74 -3.77
N LYS A 285 -9.80 -23.43 -3.52
CA LYS A 285 -8.74 -22.61 -4.13
C LYS A 285 -7.35 -23.10 -3.73
N MET A 286 -7.16 -23.56 -2.48
CA MET A 286 -5.88 -24.10 -2.03
C MET A 286 -5.53 -25.40 -2.77
N ASN A 287 -6.48 -26.35 -2.83
CA ASN A 287 -6.28 -27.62 -3.52
C ASN A 287 -5.96 -27.42 -5.02
N GLN A 288 -6.63 -26.46 -5.66
CA GLN A 288 -6.37 -26.10 -7.05
C GLN A 288 -4.98 -25.49 -7.24
N ALA A 289 -4.57 -24.56 -6.37
CA ALA A 289 -3.27 -23.89 -6.47
C ALA A 289 -2.08 -24.83 -6.23
N LEU A 290 -2.26 -25.82 -5.35
CA LEU A 290 -1.26 -26.85 -5.05
C LEU A 290 -1.37 -28.10 -5.95
N ASN A 291 -2.38 -28.14 -6.83
CA ASN A 291 -2.69 -29.29 -7.69
C ASN A 291 -2.72 -30.63 -6.92
N LEU A 292 -3.37 -30.64 -5.77
CA LEU A 292 -3.45 -31.81 -4.89
C LEU A 292 -4.49 -32.80 -5.43
N HIS A 293 -4.17 -34.09 -5.34
CA HIS A 293 -5.02 -35.18 -5.84
C HIS A 293 -5.18 -36.33 -4.83
N SER A 294 -4.60 -36.21 -3.64
CA SER A 294 -4.65 -37.25 -2.61
C SER A 294 -5.63 -36.87 -1.49
N GLU A 295 -6.42 -37.83 -1.02
CA GLU A 295 -7.36 -37.61 0.11
C GLU A 295 -6.64 -37.23 1.42
N GLU A 296 -5.37 -37.62 1.58
CA GLU A 296 -4.57 -37.29 2.76
C GLU A 296 -4.15 -35.81 2.74
N ASP A 297 -3.64 -35.32 1.61
CA ASP A 297 -3.29 -33.91 1.44
C ASP A 297 -4.53 -33.02 1.56
N GLU A 298 -5.69 -33.43 1.03
CA GLU A 298 -6.94 -32.69 1.16
C GLU A 298 -7.39 -32.55 2.62
N LYS A 299 -7.20 -33.59 3.44
CA LYS A 299 -7.49 -33.55 4.88
C LYS A 299 -6.52 -32.62 5.62
N GLU A 300 -5.24 -32.63 5.28
CA GLU A 300 -4.27 -31.71 5.84
C GLU A 300 -4.60 -30.25 5.50
N VAL A 301 -4.94 -29.96 4.24
CA VAL A 301 -5.39 -28.63 3.80
C VAL A 301 -6.58 -28.17 4.63
N CYS A 302 -7.59 -29.02 4.82
CA CYS A 302 -8.73 -28.69 5.68
C CYS A 302 -8.29 -28.29 7.10
N SER A 303 -7.33 -29.01 7.68
CA SER A 303 -6.80 -28.71 9.02
C SER A 303 -6.12 -27.33 9.06
N TYR A 304 -5.24 -27.04 8.11
CA TYR A 304 -4.53 -25.75 8.06
C TYR A 304 -5.47 -24.58 7.76
N ILE A 305 -6.36 -24.72 6.76
CA ILE A 305 -7.35 -23.69 6.42
C ILE A 305 -8.25 -23.41 7.61
N LYS A 306 -8.68 -24.44 8.35
CA LYS A 306 -9.53 -24.25 9.53
C LYS A 306 -8.90 -23.36 10.58
N LYS A 307 -7.59 -23.50 10.84
CA LYS A 307 -6.88 -22.64 11.81
C LYS A 307 -6.90 -21.17 11.38
N ILE A 308 -6.56 -20.89 10.11
CA ILE A 308 -6.45 -19.50 9.63
C ILE A 308 -7.81 -18.86 9.30
N PHE A 309 -8.83 -19.64 8.96
CA PHE A 309 -10.13 -19.13 8.53
C PHE A 309 -10.86 -18.31 9.60
N TYR A 310 -10.62 -18.64 10.87
CA TYR A 310 -11.23 -17.96 12.00
C TYR A 310 -10.38 -16.83 12.59
N SER A 311 -9.06 -16.84 12.37
CA SER A 311 -8.10 -15.87 12.92
C SER A 311 -7.79 -14.70 11.99
N ILE A 312 -8.11 -14.80 10.70
CA ILE A 312 -7.89 -13.73 9.72
C ILE A 312 -9.02 -12.68 9.78
N PRO A 313 -8.69 -11.37 9.82
CA PRO A 313 -9.64 -10.27 9.75
C PRO A 313 -10.43 -10.24 8.43
N ILE A 314 -11.70 -9.83 8.47
CA ILE A 314 -12.56 -9.78 7.28
C ILE A 314 -12.98 -8.35 6.96
N PHE A 315 -12.87 -7.97 5.69
CA PHE A 315 -13.21 -6.63 5.22
C PHE A 315 -14.67 -6.29 5.49
N GLY A 316 -15.59 -7.21 5.14
CA GLY A 316 -17.02 -7.12 5.41
C GLY A 316 -17.41 -7.02 6.88
N LEU A 317 -16.53 -7.43 7.79
CA LEU A 317 -16.73 -7.38 9.24
C LEU A 317 -15.88 -6.29 9.88
N LYS A 318 -15.55 -5.22 9.13
CA LYS A 318 -14.83 -4.05 9.64
C LYS A 318 -13.51 -4.41 10.35
N GLY A 319 -12.81 -5.41 9.81
CA GLY A 319 -11.53 -5.88 10.33
C GLY A 319 -11.62 -6.77 11.58
N HIS A 320 -12.82 -7.20 11.97
CA HIS A 320 -12.98 -8.26 12.97
C HIS A 320 -12.75 -9.63 12.33
N THR A 321 -12.24 -10.55 13.13
CA THR A 321 -12.15 -11.97 12.82
C THR A 321 -13.47 -12.68 13.11
N ARG A 322 -13.65 -13.89 12.54
CA ARG A 322 -14.85 -14.71 12.86
C ARG A 322 -14.84 -15.16 14.32
N GLU A 323 -13.67 -15.42 14.88
CA GLU A 323 -13.51 -15.86 16.25
C GLU A 323 -13.96 -14.79 17.26
N GLU A 324 -13.62 -13.53 17.05
CA GLU A 324 -14.02 -12.42 17.93
C GLU A 324 -15.54 -12.25 17.99
N LEU A 325 -16.21 -12.45 16.85
CA LEU A 325 -17.66 -12.28 16.74
C LEU A 325 -18.45 -13.51 17.21
N THR A 326 -17.86 -14.71 17.17
CA THR A 326 -18.49 -15.93 17.70
C THR A 326 -18.36 -16.05 19.22
N ARG A 327 -17.34 -15.42 19.83
CA ARG A 327 -17.12 -15.41 21.30
C ARG A 327 -17.99 -14.39 22.06
N LYS A 328 -18.70 -13.49 21.38
CA LYS A 328 -19.71 -12.63 22.02
C LYS A 328 -20.98 -13.45 22.24
N ASP A 329 -21.09 -14.09 23.40
CA ASP A 329 -22.35 -14.72 23.85
C ASP A 329 -23.51 -13.72 23.71
N MET A 330 -24.51 -14.08 22.88
CA MET A 330 -25.71 -13.25 22.66
C MET A 330 -26.60 -13.12 23.90
N PHE A 331 -26.36 -13.91 24.95
CA PHE A 331 -27.25 -14.00 26.11
C PHE A 331 -26.46 -14.03 27.41
N GLN A 332 -26.75 -13.09 28.30
CA GLN A 332 -26.36 -13.14 29.70
C GLN A 332 -27.38 -14.01 30.47
N VAL A 333 -26.92 -15.02 31.21
CA VAL A 333 -27.78 -15.75 32.14
C VAL A 333 -28.15 -14.81 33.29
N ILE A 334 -29.42 -14.38 33.34
CA ILE A 334 -29.98 -13.69 34.50
C ILE A 334 -30.45 -14.78 35.47
N ASP A 335 -29.74 -14.92 36.59
CA ASP A 335 -30.13 -15.87 37.63
C ASP A 335 -31.46 -15.44 38.26
N GLY A 336 -32.51 -16.24 38.03
CA GLY A 336 -33.88 -15.97 38.42
C GLY A 336 -34.18 -16.16 39.90
N GLY A 337 -33.16 -16.09 40.77
CA GLY A 337 -33.28 -16.05 42.22
C GLY A 337 -34.31 -17.03 42.78
N LYS A 338 -33.96 -18.31 42.88
CA LYS A 338 -34.65 -19.24 43.78
C LYS A 338 -33.65 -19.79 44.80
N HIS A 339 -33.52 -19.07 45.91
CA HIS A 339 -33.15 -19.65 47.20
C HIS A 339 -34.42 -19.97 47.98
#